data_AF-W2CJV4-F1
#
_entry.id   AF-W2CJV4-F1
#
_cell.length_a   1.000
_cell.length_b   1.000
_cell.length_c   1.000
_cell.angle_alpha   90.00
_cell.angle_beta   90.00
_cell.angle_gamma   90.00
#
_symmetry.space_group_name_H-M   'P 1'
#
loop_
_entity.id
_entity.type
_entity.pdbx_description
1 polymer ?
#
loop_
_entity_poly.entity_id
_entity_poly.type
_entity_poly.pdbx_seq_one_letter_code
_entity_poly.pdbx_strand_id
1 'polypeptide(L)' 'MQIILVDSKAWERHCSAFADFIHRIERLIGNPPEVDEWLDNDAVCRRLSISPRTLQTLRDTGKIPFSMVGH' A
#
# COMPACT_ATOMS: atom_id res chain seq x y z
N MET A 1 15.27 6.88 33.17
CA MET A 1 13.91 6.47 32.77
C MET A 1 13.01 7.70 32.84
N GLN A 2 12.45 8.14 31.72
CA GLN A 2 11.48 9.23 31.72
C GLN A 2 10.06 8.65 31.76
N ILE A 3 9.21 9.22 32.62
CA ILE A 3 7.80 8.88 32.70
C ILE A 3 7.03 10.09 32.19
N ILE A 4 6.20 9.89 31.17
CA ILE A 4 5.31 10.92 30.63
C ILE A 4 3.90 10.57 31.06
N LEU A 5 3.27 11.47 31.80
CA LEU A 5 1.87 11.34 32.22
C LEU A 5 0.99 12.07 31.22
N VAL A 6 0.05 11.33 30.63
CA VAL A 6 -0.94 11.86 29.69
C VAL A 6 -2.31 11.73 30.35
N ASP A 7 -3.11 12.78 30.27
CA ASP A 7 -4.50 12.75 30.71
C ASP A 7 -5.28 11.68 29.91
N SER A 8 -6.03 10.82 30.60
CA SER A 8 -6.69 9.69 29.98
C SER A 8 -7.70 10.11 28.91
N LYS A 9 -8.45 11.19 29.15
CA LYS A 9 -9.43 11.71 28.18
C LYS A 9 -8.74 12.31 26.97
N ALA A 10 -7.61 12.99 27.16
CA ALA A 10 -6.80 13.48 26.05
C ALA A 10 -6.28 12.32 25.19
N TRP A 11 -5.80 11.24 25.81
CA TRP A 11 -5.34 10.05 25.11
C TRP A 11 -6.46 9.38 24.30
N GLU A 12 -7.61 9.14 24.93
CA GLU A 12 -8.78 8.55 24.27
C GLU A 12 -9.24 9.38 23.06
N ARG A 13 -9.29 10.70 23.20
CA ARG A 13 -9.63 11.62 22.10
C ARG A 13 -8.64 11.51 20.96
N HIS A 14 -7.34 11.45 21.25
CA HIS A 14 -6.32 11.26 20.23
C HIS A 14 -6.48 9.92 19.50
N CYS A 15 -6.65 8.82 20.24
CA CYS A 15 -6.91 7.51 19.64
C CYS A 15 -8.15 7.52 18.74
N SER A 16 -9.25 8.11 19.19
CA SER A 16 -10.47 8.24 18.40
C SER A 16 -10.25 9.06 17.13
N ALA A 17 -9.56 10.21 17.23
CA ALA A 17 -9.27 11.06 16.07
C ALA A 17 -8.36 10.35 15.05
N PHE A 18 -7.40 9.56 15.52
CA PHE A 18 -6.55 8.74 14.65
C PHE A 18 -7.34 7.62 13.97
N ALA A 19 -8.23 6.93 14.68
CA ALA A 19 -9.09 5.91 14.09
C ALA A 19 -9.99 6.51 13.00
N ASP A 20 -10.62 7.65 13.27
CA ASP A 20 -11.44 8.37 12.30
C ASP A 20 -10.63 8.82 11.08
N PHE A 21 -9.39 9.26 11.30
CA PHE A 21 -8.48 9.64 10.23
C PHE A 21 -8.13 8.45 9.32
N ILE A 22 -7.74 7.32 9.90
CA ILE A 22 -7.45 6.09 9.16
C ILE A 22 -8.68 5.68 8.34
N HIS A 23 -9.86 5.66 8.97
CA HIS A 23 -11.09 5.29 8.29
C HIS A 23 -11.43 6.21 7.10
N ARG A 24 -11.19 7.53 7.23
CA ARG A 24 -11.37 8.48 6.13
C ARG A 24 -10.39 8.22 4.99
N ILE A 25 -9.14 7.89 5.30
CA ILE A 25 -8.12 7.56 4.30
C ILE A 25 -8.48 6.26 3.57
N GLU A 26 -8.89 5.21 4.29
CA GLU A 26 -9.35 3.96 3.69
C GLU A 26 -10.53 4.18 2.74
N ARG A 27 -11.50 5.02 3.13
CA ARG A 27 -12.63 5.39 2.27
C ARG A 27 -12.21 6.21 1.04
N LEU A 28 -11.17 7.04 1.17
CA LEU A 28 -10.69 7.89 0.08
C LEU A 28 -9.88 7.08 -0.95
N ILE A 29 -9.01 6.19 -0.47
CA ILE A 29 -8.16 5.34 -1.31
C ILE A 29 -8.96 4.13 -1.86
N GLY A 30 -10.05 3.77 -1.18
CA GLY A 30 -10.76 2.51 -1.40
C GLY A 30 -10.06 1.35 -0.67
N ASN A 31 -10.72 0.19 -0.60
CA ASN A 31 -10.03 -1.02 -0.15
C ASN A 31 -8.88 -1.28 -1.14
N PRO A 32 -7.62 -1.40 -0.69
CA PRO A 32 -6.58 -1.95 -1.54
C PRO A 32 -7.06 -3.34 -2.02
N PRO A 33 -6.88 -3.67 -3.30
CA PRO A 33 -7.21 -5.01 -3.79
C PRO A 33 -6.50 -6.04 -2.91
N GLU A 34 -7.15 -7.19 -2.69
CA GLU A 34 -6.54 -8.29 -1.93
C GLU A 34 -5.12 -8.52 -2.46
N VAL A 35 -4.15 -8.41 -1.56
CA VAL A 35 -2.70 -8.40 -1.87
C VAL A 35 -2.19 -9.76 -2.38
N ASP A 36 -3.06 -10.77 -2.46
CA ASP A 36 -2.71 -12.15 -2.82
C ASP A 36 -2.96 -12.50 -4.29
N GLU A 37 -3.52 -11.60 -5.10
CA GLU A 37 -3.71 -11.86 -6.53
C GLU A 37 -2.45 -11.54 -7.33
N TRP A 38 -1.82 -12.58 -7.89
CA TRP A 38 -0.72 -12.41 -8.85
C TRP A 38 -1.25 -11.82 -10.15
N LEU A 39 -0.65 -10.70 -10.59
CA LEU A 39 -0.97 -10.06 -11.86
C LEU A 39 -0.07 -10.55 -12.98
N ASP A 40 -0.67 -10.88 -14.12
CA ASP A 40 0.08 -11.13 -15.36
C ASP A 40 0.67 -9.83 -15.96
N ASN A 41 1.51 -9.97 -16.99
CA ASN A 41 2.18 -8.84 -17.62
C ASN A 41 1.20 -7.78 -18.16
N ASP A 42 0.08 -8.21 -18.74
CA ASP A 42 -0.89 -7.34 -19.40
C ASP A 42 -1.73 -6.58 -18.37
N ALA A 43 -2.11 -7.25 -17.28
CA ALA A 43 -2.78 -6.66 -16.14
C ALA A 43 -1.90 -5.57 -15.50
N VAL A 44 -0.61 -5.84 -15.29
CA VAL A 44 0.32 -4.83 -14.75
C VAL A 44 0.50 -3.65 -15.72
N CYS A 45 0.70 -3.91 -17.01
CA CYS A 45 0.87 -2.84 -18.00
C CYS A 45 -0.35 -1.91 -18.06
N ARG A 46 -1.56 -2.48 -18.06
CA ARG A 46 -2.81 -1.70 -18.03
C ARG A 46 -2.97 -0.92 -16.72
N ARG A 47 -2.72 -1.57 -15.58
CA ARG A 47 -2.90 -0.96 -14.26
C ARG A 47 -1.95 0.22 -14.04
N LEU A 48 -0.70 0.09 -14.48
CA LEU A 48 0.30 1.16 -14.34
C LEU A 48 0.33 2.12 -15.53
N SER A 49 -0.45 1.85 -16.59
CA SER A 49 -0.41 2.60 -17.85
C SER A 49 1.00 2.70 -18.44
N ILE A 50 1.71 1.57 -18.49
CA ILE A 50 3.10 1.47 -18.98
C ILE A 50 3.22 0.48 -20.14
N SER A 51 4.30 0.63 -20.91
CA SER A 51 4.66 -0.34 -21.96
C SER A 51 5.34 -1.59 -21.37
N PRO A 52 5.34 -2.73 -22.10
CA PRO A 52 6.11 -3.93 -21.71
C PRO A 52 7.60 -3.65 -21.51
N ARG A 53 8.17 -2.72 -22.30
CA ARG A 53 9.57 -2.30 -22.14
C ARG A 53 9.82 -1.60 -20.81
N THR A 54 8.89 -0.73 -20.41
CA THR A 54 8.94 -0.06 -19.10
C THR A 54 8.75 -1.08 -17.98
N LEU A 55 7.84 -2.05 -18.14
CA LEU A 55 7.64 -3.13 -17.18
C LEU A 55 8.94 -3.92 -16.96
N GLN A 56 9.64 -4.29 -18.04
CA GLN A 56 10.93 -4.97 -17.93
C GLN A 56 11.98 -4.09 -17.23
N THR A 57 12.04 -2.80 -17.54
CA THR A 57 12.97 -1.86 -16.87
C THR A 57 12.71 -1.80 -15.36
N LEU A 58 11.44 -1.82 -14.93
CA LEU A 58 11.08 -1.84 -13.51
C LEU A 58 11.52 -3.14 -12.81
N ARG A 59 11.49 -4.28 -13.51
CA ARG A 59 12.01 -5.57 -13.02
C ARG A 59 13.53 -5.56 -12.91
N ASP A 60 14.21 -5.11 -13.96
CA ASP A 60 15.68 -5.06 -14.01
C ASP A 60 16.25 -4.10 -12.95
N THR A 61 15.52 -3.03 -12.63
CA THR A 61 15.89 -2.05 -11.59
C THR A 61 15.40 -2.43 -10.18
N GLY A 62 14.71 -3.56 -10.01
CA GLY A 62 14.21 -4.03 -8.72
C GLY A 62 13.11 -3.17 -8.09
N LYS A 63 12.43 -2.34 -8.88
CA LYS A 63 11.36 -1.44 -8.40
C LYS A 63 10.04 -2.17 -8.18
N ILE A 64 9.87 -3.34 -8.79
CA ILE A 64 8.69 -4.20 -8.61
C ILE A 64 9.14 -5.66 -8.42
N PRO A 65 8.51 -6.41 -7.50
CA PRO A 65 8.72 -7.85 -7.39
C PRO A 65 8.09 -8.57 -8.59
N PHE A 66 8.70 -9.68 -9.00
CA PHE A 66 8.17 -10.54 -10.06
C PHE A 66 8.64 -11.99 -9.86
N SER A 67 7.87 -12.92 -10.42
CA SER A 67 8.26 -14.32 -10.58
C SER A 67 8.24 -14.66 -12.07
N MET A 68 9.11 -15.57 -12.50
CA MET A 68 9.14 -16.08 -13.88
C MET A 68 8.66 -17.52 -13.89
N VAL A 69 7.82 -17.85 -14.87
CA VAL A 69 7.38 -19.22 -15.13
C VAL A 69 7.98 -19.63 -16.47
N GLY A 70 8.96 -20.55 -16.44
CA GLY A 70 9.72 -20.96 -17.62
C GLY A 70 10.93 -20.08 -17.93
N HIS A 71 11.72 -20.50 -18.92
CA HIS A 71 12.88 -19.78 -19.47
C HIS A 71 12.59 -19.31 -20.89
#